data_AF-A0A925BIC6-F1
#
_entry.id   AF-A0A925BIC6-F1
#
_cell.length_a   1.000
_cell.length_b   1.000
_cell.length_c   1.000
_cell.angle_alpha   90.00
_cell.angle_beta   90.00
_cell.angle_gamma   90.00
#
_symmetry.space_group_name_H-M   'P 1'
#
loop_
_entity.id
_entity.type
_entity.pdbx_description
1 polymer ?
#
loop_
_entity_poly.entity_id
_entity_poly.type
_entity_poly.pdbx_seq_one_letter_code
_entity_poly.pdbx_strand_id
1 'polypeptide(L)'
;MIYEIHLYVPKTGTLTPSMLEWLFENGQRADQPERFWPVRKLRPKALARLMLRLDPTLQPVQAPGGDVELYYSHTDLGIVMYAHDRGIIIFFPYMAYNALTRIVLGICYTYIRFLYEAAGFWSYDPQLNVLSYADDFQSIEDTVRLMNELAPKLLAESME
;
A
#
# COMPACT_ATOMS: atom_id res chain seq x y z
N MET A 1 -15.52 -0.01 -4.20
CA MET A 1 -14.56 -0.77 -3.38
C MET A 1 -13.19 -0.11 -3.49
N ILE A 2 -12.41 -0.07 -2.40
CA ILE A 2 -11.04 0.47 -2.39
C ILE A 2 -10.07 -0.73 -2.39
N TYR A 3 -9.06 -0.67 -3.24
CA TYR A 3 -7.94 -1.60 -3.23
C TYR A 3 -6.87 -1.07 -2.29
N GLU A 4 -6.20 -1.97 -1.57
CA GLU A 4 -5.15 -1.61 -0.62
C GLU A 4 -3.95 -2.53 -0.78
N ILE A 5 -2.74 -1.95 -0.76
CA ILE A 5 -1.49 -2.70 -0.71
C ILE A 5 -0.74 -2.26 0.54
N HIS A 6 -0.41 -3.21 1.40
CA HIS A 6 0.27 -2.98 2.66
C HIS A 6 1.78 -3.11 2.49
N LEU A 7 2.52 -2.15 3.04
CA LEU A 7 3.96 -2.06 2.91
C LEU A 7 4.60 -2.04 4.29
N TYR A 8 5.50 -3.00 4.53
CA TYR A 8 6.17 -3.15 5.81
C TYR A 8 7.68 -3.28 5.67
N VAL A 9 8.42 -2.80 6.68
CA VAL A 9 9.88 -3.04 6.78
C VAL A 9 10.15 -4.06 7.89
N PRO A 10 10.39 -5.34 7.57
CA PRO A 10 10.64 -6.38 8.57
C PRO A 10 11.95 -6.13 9.33
N LYS A 11 11.97 -6.43 10.64
CA LYS A 11 13.19 -6.31 11.47
C LYS A 11 14.28 -7.31 11.08
N THR A 12 13.88 -8.44 10.52
CA THR A 12 14.73 -9.56 10.10
C THR A 12 15.25 -9.43 8.66
N GLY A 13 14.78 -8.42 7.91
CA GLY A 13 15.06 -8.27 6.48
C GLY A 13 14.12 -9.06 5.55
N THR A 14 13.29 -9.96 6.11
CA THR A 14 12.32 -10.76 5.36
C THR A 14 10.97 -10.75 6.06
N LEU A 15 9.91 -10.46 5.30
CA LEU A 15 8.54 -10.54 5.80
C LEU A 15 8.04 -11.97 5.57
N THR A 16 7.34 -12.55 6.55
CA THR A 16 6.79 -13.92 6.46
C THR A 16 5.28 -13.91 6.66
N PRO A 17 4.56 -14.95 6.20
CA PRO A 17 3.12 -15.07 6.45
C PRO A 17 2.75 -14.99 7.94
N SER A 18 3.49 -15.66 8.81
CA SER A 18 3.26 -15.58 10.27
C SER A 18 3.47 -14.19 10.86
N MET A 19 4.38 -13.37 10.28
CA MET A 19 4.52 -11.97 10.68
C MET A 19 3.32 -11.14 10.23
N LEU A 20 2.79 -11.40 9.03
CA LEU A 20 1.58 -10.75 8.53
C LEU A 20 0.37 -11.10 9.39
N GLU A 21 0.15 -12.38 9.68
CA GLU A 21 -0.91 -12.84 10.60
C GLU A 21 -0.83 -12.09 11.93
N TRP A 22 0.38 -12.04 12.52
CA TRP A 22 0.59 -11.28 13.75
C TRP A 22 0.22 -9.80 13.62
N LEU A 23 0.60 -9.16 12.50
CA LEU A 23 0.28 -7.75 12.23
C LEU A 23 -1.21 -7.50 12.05
N PHE A 24 -1.95 -8.40 11.42
CA PHE A 24 -3.41 -8.28 11.29
C PHE A 24 -4.11 -8.47 12.64
N GLU A 25 -3.64 -9.41 13.46
CA GLU A 25 -4.21 -9.69 14.78
C GLU A 25 -3.88 -8.60 15.81
N ASN A 26 -2.67 -8.02 15.74
CA ASN A 26 -2.14 -7.17 16.82
C ASN A 26 -1.78 -5.75 16.37
N GLY A 27 -1.86 -5.42 15.08
CA GLY A 27 -1.37 -4.15 14.51
C GLY A 27 -2.09 -2.91 15.02
N GLN A 28 -3.31 -3.06 15.56
CA GLN A 28 -4.09 -1.96 16.15
C GLN A 28 -3.90 -1.83 17.67
N ARG A 29 -3.11 -2.73 18.28
CA ARG A 29 -2.92 -2.76 19.74
C ARG A 29 -1.82 -1.80 20.18
N ALA A 30 -2.17 -0.86 21.06
CA ALA A 30 -1.22 0.08 21.65
C ALA A 30 -0.43 -0.48 22.85
N ASP A 31 -0.84 -1.64 23.38
CA ASP A 31 -0.26 -2.26 24.58
C ASP A 31 0.91 -3.22 24.28
N GLN A 32 1.17 -3.52 23.00
CA GLN A 32 2.19 -4.48 22.60
C GLN A 32 3.62 -3.91 22.72
N PRO A 33 4.51 -4.55 23.52
CA PRO A 33 5.90 -4.11 23.64
C PRO A 33 6.64 -4.12 22.31
N GLU A 34 7.48 -3.10 22.06
CA GLU A 34 8.18 -2.91 20.79
C GLU A 34 8.98 -4.13 20.31
N ARG A 35 9.55 -4.93 21.23
CA ARG A 35 10.34 -6.12 20.89
C ARG A 35 9.55 -7.20 20.14
N PHE A 36 8.22 -7.25 20.29
CA PHE A 36 7.38 -8.27 19.67
C PHE A 36 6.88 -7.87 18.29
N TRP A 37 6.96 -6.59 17.94
CA TRP A 37 6.61 -6.13 16.61
C TRP A 37 7.57 -6.73 15.58
N PRO A 38 7.09 -7.46 14.55
CA PRO A 38 7.95 -8.05 13.54
C PRO A 38 8.52 -7.01 12.57
N VAL A 39 7.95 -5.81 12.54
CA VAL A 39 8.32 -4.70 11.65
C VAL A 39 8.93 -3.55 12.42
N ARG A 40 9.80 -2.80 11.76
CA ARG A 40 10.47 -1.62 12.33
C ARG A 40 9.45 -0.53 12.62
N LYS A 41 9.64 0.17 13.74
CA LYS A 41 8.92 1.43 13.96
C LYS A 41 9.42 2.51 12.99
N LEU A 42 8.50 3.14 12.29
CA LEU A 42 8.75 4.17 11.30
C LEU A 42 8.47 5.56 11.87
N ARG A 43 8.95 6.58 11.15
CA ARG A 43 8.66 8.00 11.43
C ARG A 43 7.84 8.55 10.26
N PRO A 44 6.50 8.61 10.34
CA PRO A 44 5.62 8.99 9.22
C PRO A 44 6.06 10.27 8.51
N LYS A 45 6.37 11.33 9.26
CA LYS A 45 6.84 12.60 8.69
C LYS A 45 8.18 12.50 7.97
N ALA A 46 9.09 11.64 8.42
CA ALA A 46 10.37 11.43 7.73
C ALA A 46 10.17 10.65 6.43
N LEU A 47 9.28 9.66 6.46
CA LEU A 47 8.90 8.88 5.29
C LEU A 47 8.17 9.72 4.25
N ALA A 48 7.24 10.58 4.68
CA ALA A 48 6.57 11.54 3.80
C ALA A 48 7.55 12.49 3.10
N ARG A 49 8.57 12.98 3.82
CA ARG A 49 9.65 13.78 3.20
C ARG A 49 10.49 12.99 2.20
N LEU A 50 10.71 11.70 2.44
CA LEU A 50 11.39 10.84 1.47
C LEU A 50 10.55 10.71 0.20
N MET A 51 9.24 10.47 0.33
CA MET A 51 8.32 10.39 -0.81
C MET A 51 8.25 11.70 -1.59
N LEU A 52 8.20 12.85 -0.90
CA LEU A 52 8.20 14.17 -1.54
C LEU A 52 9.51 14.51 -2.28
N ARG A 53 10.61 13.82 -1.98
CA ARG A 53 11.86 13.94 -2.76
C ARG A 53 11.79 13.15 -4.06
N LEU A 54 11.12 12.00 -4.06
CA LEU A 54 10.85 11.23 -5.27
C LEU A 54 9.83 11.97 -6.14
N ASP A 55 8.70 12.34 -5.55
CA ASP A 55 7.57 12.97 -6.22
C ASP A 55 7.14 14.23 -5.46
N PRO A 56 7.65 15.40 -5.87
CA PRO A 56 7.28 16.69 -5.27
C PRO A 56 5.82 17.10 -5.52
N THR A 57 5.09 16.38 -6.38
CA THR A 57 3.70 16.70 -6.72
C THR A 57 2.69 16.11 -5.74
N LEU A 58 3.12 15.18 -4.88
CA LEU A 58 2.28 14.63 -3.82
C LEU A 58 1.79 15.72 -2.87
N GLN A 59 0.53 15.63 -2.48
CA GLN A 59 -0.09 16.58 -1.55
C GLN A 59 -0.16 15.96 -0.15
N PRO A 60 0.69 16.39 0.80
CA PRO A 60 0.69 15.84 2.14
C PRO A 60 -0.47 16.41 2.97
N VAL A 61 -1.20 15.53 3.64
CA VAL A 61 -2.26 15.86 4.60
C VAL A 61 -1.92 15.20 5.94
N GLN A 62 -2.14 15.93 7.03
CA GLN A 62 -1.93 15.39 8.37
C GLN A 62 -3.10 14.49 8.76
N ALA A 63 -2.82 13.23 9.05
CA ALA A 63 -3.77 12.27 9.57
C ALA A 63 -3.72 12.20 11.12
N PRO A 64 -4.69 11.52 11.77
CA PRO A 64 -4.67 11.31 13.21
C PRO A 64 -3.38 10.61 13.69
N GLY A 65 -3.06 10.72 14.99
CA GLY A 65 -1.93 9.99 15.57
C GLY A 65 -0.53 10.45 15.13
N GLY A 66 -0.42 11.49 14.31
CA GLY A 66 0.86 11.96 13.75
C GLY A 66 1.26 11.25 12.45
N ASP A 67 0.32 10.49 11.88
CA ASP A 67 0.42 9.86 10.57
C ASP A 67 0.29 10.90 9.45
N VAL A 68 0.60 10.48 8.22
CA VAL A 68 0.60 11.35 7.05
C VAL A 68 -0.06 10.64 5.88
N GLU A 69 -1.01 11.31 5.24
CA GLU A 69 -1.55 10.91 3.95
C GLU A 69 -0.84 11.68 2.85
N LEU A 70 -0.50 11.01 1.76
CA LEU A 70 0.09 11.60 0.56
C LEU A 70 -0.85 11.33 -0.61
N TYR A 71 -1.54 12.36 -1.05
CA TYR A 71 -2.46 12.28 -2.18
C TYR A 71 -1.70 12.46 -3.48
N TYR A 72 -1.99 11.62 -4.46
CA TYR A 72 -1.51 11.82 -5.82
C TYR A 72 -2.10 13.10 -6.41
N SER A 73 -1.30 13.83 -7.19
CA SER A 73 -1.66 15.16 -7.71
C SER A 73 -2.93 15.17 -8.57
N HIS A 74 -3.19 14.07 -9.28
CA HIS A 74 -4.42 13.88 -10.06
C HIS A 74 -5.46 13.17 -9.19
N THR A 75 -6.28 13.95 -8.49
CA THR A 75 -7.26 13.46 -7.50
C THR A 75 -8.27 12.48 -8.08
N ASP A 76 -8.56 12.57 -9.37
CA ASP A 76 -9.51 11.67 -10.07
C ASP A 76 -9.01 10.22 -10.12
N LEU A 77 -7.70 9.99 -9.97
CA LEU A 77 -7.14 8.63 -9.87
C LEU A 77 -7.33 8.03 -8.48
N GLY A 78 -7.65 8.84 -7.47
CA GLY A 78 -7.95 8.38 -6.11
C GLY A 78 -6.80 7.66 -5.38
N ILE A 79 -5.55 7.85 -5.80
CA ILE A 79 -4.38 7.21 -5.19
C ILE A 79 -3.97 7.97 -3.92
N VAL A 80 -3.91 7.27 -2.79
CA VAL A 80 -3.50 7.82 -1.49
C VAL A 80 -2.50 6.88 -0.84
N MET A 81 -1.37 7.42 -0.39
CA MET A 81 -0.42 6.66 0.45
C MET A 81 -0.56 7.12 1.90
N TYR A 82 -1.03 6.23 2.76
CA TYR A 82 -1.15 6.46 4.19
C TYR A 82 0.08 5.92 4.92
N ALA A 83 0.94 6.82 5.39
CA ALA A 83 2.13 6.49 6.16
C ALA A 83 1.83 6.56 7.66
N HIS A 84 2.00 5.43 8.35
CA HIS A 84 1.84 5.31 9.79
C HIS A 84 3.09 4.72 10.45
N ASP A 85 3.09 4.56 11.77
CA ASP A 85 4.29 4.19 12.53
C ASP A 85 4.78 2.74 12.30
N ARG A 86 4.04 1.91 11.55
CA ARG A 86 4.40 0.52 11.22
C ARG A 86 4.57 0.23 9.73
N GLY A 87 4.08 1.10 8.86
CA GLY A 87 4.09 0.83 7.43
C GLY A 87 3.53 1.97 6.59
N ILE A 88 3.33 1.67 5.31
CA ILE A 88 2.52 2.45 4.38
C ILE A 88 1.37 1.56 3.91
N ILE A 89 0.19 2.14 3.71
CA ILE A 89 -0.89 1.52 2.95
C ILE A 89 -1.13 2.38 1.71
N ILE A 90 -1.07 1.77 0.52
CA ILE A 90 -1.44 2.43 -0.73
C ILE A 90 -2.90 2.10 -1.02
N PHE A 91 -3.75 3.11 -1.03
CA PHE A 91 -5.14 3.01 -1.42
C PHE A 91 -5.35 3.51 -2.84
N PHE A 92 -6.17 2.82 -3.61
CA PHE A 92 -6.64 3.29 -4.91
C PHE A 92 -8.00 2.65 -5.24
N PRO A 93 -8.87 3.32 -6.02
CA PRO A 93 -10.19 2.79 -6.33
C PRO A 93 -10.08 1.57 -7.24
N TYR A 94 -11.01 0.62 -7.05
CA TYR A 94 -11.25 -0.39 -8.09
C TYR A 94 -11.72 0.31 -9.36
N MET A 95 -11.03 0.04 -10.47
CA MET A 95 -11.37 0.60 -11.76
C MET A 95 -11.79 -0.51 -12.71
N ALA A 96 -13.00 -0.40 -13.25
CA ALA A 96 -13.33 -1.03 -14.52
C ALA A 96 -12.48 -0.36 -15.61
N TYR A 97 -12.13 -1.04 -16.69
CA TYR A 97 -11.28 -0.58 -17.82
C TYR A 97 -9.77 -0.85 -17.71
N ASN A 98 -9.33 -1.89 -18.42
CA ASN A 98 -7.94 -2.36 -18.55
C ASN A 98 -6.85 -1.29 -18.63
N ALA A 99 -7.04 -0.25 -19.45
CA ALA A 99 -6.00 0.75 -19.68
C ALA A 99 -5.77 1.63 -18.46
N LEU A 100 -6.84 2.11 -17.84
CA LEU A 100 -6.75 2.98 -16.66
C LEU A 100 -6.26 2.19 -15.44
N THR A 101 -6.72 0.94 -15.28
CA THR A 101 -6.21 0.01 -14.26
C THR A 101 -4.70 -0.16 -14.37
N ARG A 102 -4.18 -0.39 -15.59
CA ARG A 102 -2.73 -0.54 -15.82
C ARG A 102 -1.94 0.73 -15.48
N ILE A 103 -2.48 1.91 -15.80
CA ILE A 103 -1.83 3.19 -15.46
C ILE A 103 -1.74 3.34 -13.94
N VAL A 104 -2.84 3.13 -13.22
CA VAL A 104 -2.87 3.29 -11.76
C VAL A 104 -2.00 2.25 -11.06
N LEU A 105 -2.03 1.00 -11.50
CA LEU A 105 -1.10 -0.01 -10.99
C LEU A 105 0.35 0.37 -11.30
N GLY A 106 0.66 0.82 -12.52
CA GLY A 106 2.00 1.28 -12.88
C GLY A 106 2.51 2.39 -11.95
N ILE A 107 1.64 3.34 -11.57
CA ILE A 107 1.97 4.39 -10.60
C ILE A 107 2.22 3.79 -9.21
N CYS A 108 1.30 2.96 -8.71
CA CYS A 108 1.41 2.36 -7.38
C CYS A 108 2.68 1.51 -7.25
N TYR A 109 2.94 0.62 -8.21
CA TYR A 109 4.13 -0.24 -8.25
C TYR A 109 5.43 0.57 -8.42
N THR A 110 5.40 1.75 -9.04
CA THR A 110 6.56 2.66 -9.05
C THR A 110 6.91 3.13 -7.64
N TYR A 111 5.92 3.51 -6.83
CA TYR A 111 6.16 3.90 -5.43
C TYR A 111 6.62 2.73 -4.58
N ILE A 112 6.01 1.55 -4.74
CA ILE A 112 6.43 0.36 -3.99
C ILE A 112 7.88 0.02 -4.33
N ARG A 113 8.24 0.01 -5.62
CA ARG A 113 9.62 -0.25 -6.05
C ARG A 113 10.61 0.75 -5.45
N PHE A 114 10.28 2.03 -5.45
CA PHE A 114 11.12 3.04 -4.81
C PHE A 114 11.28 2.79 -3.31
N LEU A 115 10.19 2.49 -2.59
CA LEU A 115 10.22 2.22 -1.15
C LEU A 115 11.04 0.97 -0.83
N TYR A 116 10.95 -0.06 -1.67
CA TYR A 116 11.81 -1.22 -1.62
C TYR A 116 13.29 -0.81 -1.72
N GLU A 117 13.69 -0.07 -2.75
CA GLU A 117 15.09 0.31 -2.97
C GLU A 117 15.63 1.26 -1.89
N ALA A 118 14.80 2.20 -1.43
CA ALA A 118 15.22 3.24 -0.49
C ALA A 118 15.23 2.78 0.97
N ALA A 119 14.36 1.84 1.35
CA ALA A 119 14.11 1.51 2.76
C ALA A 119 13.87 0.01 3.05
N GLY A 120 13.90 -0.86 2.04
CA GLY A 120 13.74 -2.31 2.22
C GLY A 120 12.31 -2.74 2.53
N PHE A 121 11.32 -2.02 1.99
CA PHE A 121 9.91 -2.39 2.13
C PHE A 121 9.59 -3.69 1.38
N TRP A 122 8.71 -4.49 2.00
CA TRP A 122 8.01 -5.61 1.42
C TRP A 122 6.56 -5.22 1.19
N SER A 123 5.96 -5.70 0.11
CA SER A 123 4.55 -5.48 -0.24
C SER A 123 3.72 -6.72 0.08
N TYR A 124 2.54 -6.52 0.64
CA TYR A 124 1.51 -7.54 0.80
C TYR A 124 0.21 -7.02 0.20
N ASP A 125 -0.36 -7.82 -0.69
CA ASP A 125 -1.66 -7.61 -1.33
C ASP A 125 -2.70 -8.51 -0.64
N PRO A 126 -3.57 -7.97 0.22
CA PRO A 126 -4.58 -8.76 0.93
C PRO A 126 -5.63 -9.38 -0.01
N GLN A 127 -5.94 -8.74 -1.13
CA GLN A 127 -6.97 -9.18 -2.06
C GLN A 127 -6.51 -10.39 -2.88
N LEU A 128 -5.22 -10.45 -3.25
CA LEU A 128 -4.60 -11.58 -3.94
C LEU A 128 -3.94 -12.59 -2.98
N ASN A 129 -3.78 -12.23 -1.71
CA ASN A 129 -2.99 -12.96 -0.72
C ASN A 129 -1.54 -13.21 -1.21
N VAL A 130 -0.93 -12.18 -1.78
CA VAL A 130 0.43 -12.23 -2.34
C VAL A 130 1.37 -11.41 -1.48
N LEU A 131 2.46 -12.03 -1.06
CA LEU A 131 3.57 -11.39 -0.37
C LEU A 131 4.76 -11.29 -1.34
N SER A 132 5.23 -10.08 -1.59
CA SER A 132 6.30 -9.83 -2.56
C SER A 132 7.45 -9.01 -1.97
N TYR A 133 8.64 -9.33 -2.46
CA TYR A 133 9.86 -8.55 -2.23
C TYR A 133 10.32 -7.98 -3.57
N ALA A 134 10.60 -6.68 -3.60
CA ALA A 134 11.08 -5.98 -4.77
C ALA A 134 10.08 -5.82 -5.93
N ASP A 135 8.83 -6.23 -5.71
CA ASP A 135 7.74 -6.43 -6.67
C ASP A 135 8.13 -7.26 -7.90
N ASP A 136 7.33 -8.28 -8.16
CA ASP A 136 7.37 -9.03 -9.40
C ASP A 136 6.35 -8.40 -10.35
N PHE A 137 6.77 -7.91 -11.52
CA PHE A 137 5.86 -7.30 -12.52
C PHE A 137 4.68 -8.23 -12.89
N GLN A 138 4.81 -9.53 -12.62
CA GLN A 138 3.74 -10.51 -12.75
C GLN A 138 2.49 -10.18 -11.91
N SER A 139 2.67 -9.57 -10.73
CA SER A 139 1.57 -9.17 -9.84
C SER A 139 0.65 -8.09 -10.44
N ILE A 140 1.15 -7.26 -11.37
CA ILE A 140 0.32 -6.27 -12.07
C ILE A 140 -0.73 -6.97 -12.95
N GLU A 141 -0.34 -8.01 -13.68
CA GLU A 141 -1.27 -8.74 -14.56
C GLU A 141 -2.32 -9.49 -13.75
N ASP A 142 -1.93 -10.08 -12.62
CA ASP A 142 -2.84 -10.78 -11.72
C ASP A 142 -3.84 -9.81 -11.06
N THR A 143 -3.39 -8.63 -10.63
CA THR A 143 -4.28 -7.58 -10.11
C THR A 143 -5.23 -7.07 -11.21
N VAL A 144 -4.75 -6.83 -12.43
CA VAL A 144 -5.60 -6.44 -13.57
C VAL A 144 -6.67 -7.50 -13.82
N ARG A 145 -6.30 -8.77 -13.82
CA ARG A 145 -7.23 -9.87 -14.03
C ARG A 145 -8.30 -9.92 -12.93
N LEU A 146 -7.90 -9.85 -11.66
CA LEU A 146 -8.82 -9.82 -10.53
C LEU A 146 -9.81 -8.65 -10.64
N MET A 147 -9.32 -7.44 -10.95
CA MET A 147 -10.18 -6.26 -11.09
C MET A 147 -11.18 -6.40 -12.23
N ASN A 148 -10.79 -7.00 -13.35
CA ASN A 148 -11.71 -7.26 -14.46
C ASN A 148 -12.76 -8.33 -14.14
N GLU A 149 -12.41 -9.35 -13.36
CA GLU A 149 -13.36 -10.39 -12.95
C GLU A 149 -14.40 -9.83 -11.96
N LEU A 150 -14.01 -8.88 -11.11
CA LEU A 150 -14.88 -8.26 -10.11
C LEU A 150 -15.68 -7.06 -10.64
N ALA A 151 -15.16 -6.32 -11.62
CA ALA A 151 -15.80 -5.11 -12.16
C ALA A 151 -17.27 -5.32 -12.62
N PRO A 152 -17.63 -6.41 -13.33
CA PRO A 152 -19.03 -6.64 -13.72
C PRO A 152 -19.98 -6.79 -12.53
N LYS A 153 -19.53 -7.41 -11.44
CA LYS A 153 -20.34 -7.59 -10.22
C LYS A 153 -20.52 -6.26 -9.48
N LEU A 154 -19.44 -5.49 -9.36
CA LEU A 154 -19.46 -4.19 -8.69
C LEU A 154 -20.30 -3.14 -9.44
N LEU A 155 -20.30 -3.18 -10.78
CA LEU A 155 -21.15 -2.30 -11.58
C LEU A 155 -22.64 -2.67 -11.44
N ALA A 156 -22.96 -3.96 -11.35
CA ALA A 156 -24.34 -4.42 -11.12
C ALA A 156 -24.87 -3.98 -9.75
N GLU A 157 -24.05 -4.08 -8.70
CA GLU A 157 -24.41 -3.64 -7.34
C GLU A 157 -24.53 -2.11 -7.20
N SER A 158 -23.83 -1.32 -8.02
CA SER A 158 -23.96 0.15 -8.02
C SER A 158 -25.19 0.71 -8.74
N MET A 159 -25.97 -0.15 -9.41
CA MET A 159 -27.17 0.22 -10.16
C MET A 159 -28.48 -0.18 -9.44
N GLU A 160 -28.38 -0.78 -8.24
CA GLU A 160 -29.48 -0.98 -7.28
C GLU A 160 -29.47 0.11 -6.19
#